data_AF-A0A7S2QZI7-F1
#
_entry.id   AF-A0A7S2QZI7-F1
#
_cell.length_a   1.000
_cell.length_b   1.000
_cell.length_c   1.000
_cell.angle_alpha   90.00
_cell.angle_beta   90.00
_cell.angle_gamma   90.00
#
_symmetry.space_group_name_H-M   'P 1'
#
loop_
_entity.id
_entity.type
_entity.pdbx_description
1 polymer ?
#
loop_
_entity_poly.entity_id
_entity_poly.type
_entity_poly.pdbx_seq_one_letter_code
_entity_poly.pdbx_strand_id
1 'polypeptide(L)'
;RPSALVIWIDDSSGAGQQMVAEDAEVDNASTNPREFTAEAREVAREIPRLVEEWLALVISRRRERQPDQLKLIQSHIGPMPDALNQPAELACWVAALINPIPALGVAYEIRPAILLAPTV
;
A
#
# COMPACT_ATOMS: atom_id res chain seq x y z
N ARG A 1 -8.03 21.52 -5.25
CA ARG A 1 -8.91 20.78 -6.19
C ARG A 1 -8.53 19.31 -6.06
N PRO A 2 -9.42 18.42 -5.60
CA PRO A 2 -9.06 17.02 -5.38
C PRO A 2 -8.90 16.31 -6.74
N SER A 3 -7.83 15.52 -6.90
CA SER A 3 -7.33 15.02 -8.18
C SER A 3 -7.79 13.60 -8.55
N ALA A 4 -8.78 13.02 -7.89
CA ALA A 4 -9.42 11.80 -8.38
C ALA A 4 -10.85 11.68 -7.86
N LEU A 5 -11.82 11.68 -8.78
CA LEU A 5 -13.21 11.33 -8.52
C LEU A 5 -13.35 9.84 -8.81
N VAL A 6 -13.57 9.01 -7.79
CA VAL A 6 -13.83 7.58 -7.98
C VAL A 6 -15.28 7.42 -8.41
N ILE A 7 -15.49 6.96 -9.66
CA ILE A 7 -16.80 6.63 -10.20
C ILE A 7 -16.93 5.11 -10.20
N TRP A 8 -17.92 4.59 -9.50
CA TRP A 8 -18.23 3.16 -9.49
C TRP A 8 -18.93 2.77 -10.79
N ILE A 9 -18.49 1.68 -11.41
CA ILE A 9 -19.13 1.09 -12.59
C ILE A 9 -20.30 0.21 -12.12
N ASP A 10 -21.37 0.16 -12.90
CA ASP A 10 -22.56 -0.65 -12.64
C ASP A 10 -22.20 -2.14 -12.51
N ASP A 11 -22.77 -2.83 -11.51
CA ASP A 11 -22.51 -4.25 -11.19
C ASP A 11 -22.76 -5.20 -12.38
N SER A 12 -23.59 -4.80 -13.35
CA SER A 12 -23.86 -5.57 -14.57
C SER A 12 -22.73 -5.50 -15.61
N SER A 13 -21.85 -4.51 -15.49
CA SER A 13 -20.67 -4.33 -16.33
C SER A 13 -19.47 -4.93 -15.63
N GLY A 14 -19.36 -6.27 -15.68
CA GLY A 14 -18.16 -6.97 -15.21
C GLY A 14 -16.90 -6.29 -15.77
N ALA A 15 -15.81 -6.29 -15.00
CA ALA A 15 -14.55 -5.65 -15.37
C ALA A 15 -14.10 -6.16 -16.75
N GLY A 16 -14.45 -5.43 -17.81
CA GLY A 16 -14.17 -5.81 -19.19
C GLY A 16 -12.69 -6.05 -19.39
N GLN A 17 -12.32 -6.81 -20.43
CA GLN A 17 -10.93 -6.92 -20.82
C GLN A 17 -10.39 -5.52 -21.12
N GLN A 18 -9.59 -4.98 -20.21
CA GLN A 18 -8.90 -3.72 -20.40
C GLN A 18 -7.71 -4.00 -21.32
N MET A 19 -7.94 -3.94 -22.63
CA MET A 19 -6.84 -3.80 -23.59
C MET A 19 -6.17 -2.46 -23.29
N VAL A 20 -4.90 -2.50 -22.93
CA VAL A 20 -4.09 -1.30 -22.75
C VAL A 20 -3.99 -0.67 -24.13
N ALA A 21 -4.56 0.53 -24.31
CA ALA A 21 -4.35 1.30 -25.53
C ALA A 21 -2.85 1.58 -25.66
N GLU A 22 -2.25 1.18 -26.77
CA GLU A 22 -0.80 1.20 -27.00
C GLU A 22 -0.19 2.60 -27.17
N ASP A 23 -0.98 3.68 -27.08
CA ASP A 23 -0.52 5.05 -27.39
C ASP A 23 -0.64 6.02 -26.22
N ALA A 24 -0.16 5.65 -25.03
CA ALA A 24 0.29 6.64 -24.07
C ALA A 24 1.80 6.81 -24.28
N GLU A 25 2.21 7.95 -24.87
CA GLU A 25 3.60 8.42 -24.74
C GLU A 25 3.89 8.58 -23.24
N VAL A 26 4.39 7.52 -22.63
CA VAL A 26 4.95 7.58 -21.29
C VAL A 26 6.27 8.31 -21.47
N ASP A 27 6.27 9.58 -21.09
CA ASP A 27 7.48 10.37 -20.96
C ASP A 27 8.42 9.59 -20.03
N ASN A 28 9.37 8.85 -20.61
CA ASN A 28 10.38 8.03 -19.94
C ASN A 28 11.45 8.94 -19.29
N ALA A 29 11.03 10.08 -18.75
CA ALA A 29 11.83 10.78 -17.78
C ALA A 29 12.08 9.78 -16.65
N SER A 30 13.33 9.38 -16.47
CA SER A 30 13.79 8.54 -15.38
C SER A 30 13.51 9.28 -14.07
N THR A 31 12.31 9.15 -13.54
CA THR A 31 11.94 9.72 -12.25
C THR A 31 12.82 9.06 -11.21
N ASN A 32 13.49 9.89 -10.42
CA ASN A 32 14.37 9.40 -9.37
C ASN A 32 13.48 8.83 -8.25
N PRO A 33 13.51 7.52 -7.95
CA PRO A 33 12.63 6.92 -6.94
C PRO A 33 12.92 7.39 -5.51
N ARG A 34 13.96 8.23 -5.33
CA ARG A 34 14.27 8.92 -4.07
C ARG A 34 13.67 10.32 -4.00
N GLU A 35 13.02 10.79 -5.06
CA GLU A 35 12.32 12.06 -5.09
C GLU A 35 10.85 11.85 -4.78
N PHE A 36 10.43 12.39 -3.65
CA PHE A 36 9.06 12.32 -3.18
C PHE A 36 8.60 13.71 -2.77
N THR A 37 7.32 13.99 -3.06
CA THR A 37 6.71 15.31 -2.86
C THR A 37 6.70 15.71 -1.38
N ALA A 38 6.61 17.02 -1.12
CA ALA A 38 6.51 17.52 0.25
C ALA A 38 5.26 16.98 0.96
N GLU A 39 4.17 16.82 0.21
CA GLU A 39 2.92 16.23 0.68
C GLU A 39 3.10 14.77 1.10
N ALA A 40 3.82 13.97 0.31
CA ALA A 40 4.10 12.58 0.65
C ALA A 40 4.94 12.46 1.93
N ARG A 41 5.90 13.38 2.15
CA ARG A 41 6.69 13.44 3.38
C ARG A 41 5.83 13.77 4.60
N GLU A 42 4.90 14.71 4.46
CA GLU A 42 4.05 15.12 5.57
C GLU A 42 3.11 13.98 5.98
N VAL A 43 2.50 13.30 5.01
CA VAL A 43 1.64 12.14 5.27
C VAL A 43 2.45 10.99 5.90
N ALA A 44 3.67 10.74 5.42
CA ALA A 44 4.52 9.67 5.94
C ALA A 44 4.82 9.83 7.44
N ARG A 45 4.85 11.05 7.98
CA ARG A 45 5.09 11.30 9.42
C ARG A 45 4.05 10.69 10.34
N GLU A 46 2.80 10.57 9.88
CA GLU A 46 1.72 10.02 10.69
C GLU A 46 1.68 8.49 10.68
N ILE A 47 2.26 7.87 9.65
CA ILE A 47 2.18 6.43 9.41
C ILE A 47 2.69 5.59 10.60
N PRO A 48 3.85 5.87 11.23
CA PRO A 48 4.32 5.07 12.36
C PRO A 48 3.29 4.96 13.49
N ARG A 49 2.66 6.09 13.87
CA ARG A 49 1.61 6.12 14.90
C ARG A 49 0.39 5.31 14.48
N LEU A 50 -0.02 5.41 13.21
CA LEU A 50 -1.15 4.66 12.67
C LEU A 50 -0.87 3.15 12.61
N VAL A 51 0.36 2.75 12.32
CA VAL A 51 0.80 1.34 12.36
C VAL A 51 0.72 0.79 13.78
N GLU A 52 1.20 1.54 14.78
CA GLU A 52 1.09 1.15 16.19
C GLU A 52 -0.37 0.96 16.63
N GLU A 53 -1.23 1.92 16.28
CA GLU A 53 -2.66 1.85 16.58
C GLU A 53 -3.33 0.65 15.90
N TRP A 54 -3.02 0.42 14.63
CA TRP A 54 -3.53 -0.73 13.87
C TRP A 54 -3.06 -2.06 14.47
N LEU A 55 -1.78 -2.20 14.84
CA LEU A 55 -1.25 -3.41 15.49
C LEU A 55 -2.00 -3.70 16.80
N ALA A 56 -2.22 -2.66 17.63
CA ALA A 56 -2.99 -2.80 18.87
C ALA A 56 -4.44 -3.26 18.61
N LEU A 57 -5.07 -2.78 17.54
CA LEU A 57 -6.40 -3.21 17.12
C LEU A 57 -6.42 -4.67 16.63
N VAL A 58 -5.46 -5.09 15.81
CA VAL A 58 -5.35 -6.47 15.32
C VAL A 58 -5.20 -7.45 16.48
N ILE A 59 -4.35 -7.12 17.45
CA ILE A 59 -4.10 -7.94 18.66
C ILE A 59 -5.35 -7.97 19.56
N SER A 60 -5.88 -6.80 19.94
CA SER A 60 -7.02 -6.72 20.87
C SER A 60 -8.30 -7.37 20.32
N ARG A 61 -8.46 -7.38 18.99
CA ARG A 61 -9.59 -8.03 18.31
C ARG A 61 -9.32 -9.47 17.89
N ARG A 62 -8.16 -10.05 18.26
CA ARG A 62 -7.73 -11.42 17.93
C ARG A 62 -7.91 -11.75 16.44
N ARG A 63 -7.40 -10.88 15.58
CA ARG A 63 -7.51 -11.04 14.12
C ARG A 63 -6.49 -12.01 13.52
N GLU A 64 -5.45 -12.35 14.25
CA GLU A 64 -4.50 -13.39 13.84
C GLU A 64 -5.23 -14.73 13.64
N ARG A 65 -4.95 -15.39 12.52
CA ARG A 65 -5.50 -16.71 12.18
C ARG A 65 -4.66 -17.86 12.73
N GLN A 66 -3.41 -17.57 13.10
CA GLN A 66 -2.46 -18.50 13.69
C GLN A 66 -1.76 -17.80 14.86
N PRO A 67 -1.30 -18.54 15.90
CA PRO A 67 -0.53 -17.95 16.98
C PRO A 67 0.71 -17.21 16.46
N ASP A 68 0.97 -16.01 16.98
CA ASP A 68 2.13 -15.19 16.66
C ASP A 68 2.28 -14.82 15.17
N GLN A 69 1.19 -14.83 14.39
CA GLN A 69 1.21 -14.51 12.96
C GLN A 69 1.78 -13.11 12.68
N LEU A 70 1.45 -12.10 13.48
CA LEU A 70 2.00 -10.75 13.33
C LEU A 70 3.52 -10.72 13.52
N LYS A 71 4.03 -11.45 14.51
CA LYS A 71 5.48 -11.55 14.74
C LYS A 71 6.17 -12.21 13.54
N LEU A 72 5.58 -13.27 13.00
CA LEU A 72 6.08 -13.94 11.80
C LEU A 72 6.10 -12.99 10.59
N ILE A 73 5.00 -12.27 10.34
CA ILE A 73 4.90 -11.28 9.27
C ILE A 73 6.00 -10.22 9.41
N GLN A 74 6.12 -9.61 10.59
CA GLN A 74 7.14 -8.60 10.89
C GLN A 74 8.57 -9.14 10.68
N SER A 75 8.81 -10.42 11.00
CA SER A 75 10.11 -11.05 10.76
C SER A 75 10.43 -11.21 9.27
N HIS A 76 9.42 -11.38 8.41
CA HIS A 76 9.61 -11.51 6.95
C HIS A 76 9.78 -10.17 6.25
N ILE A 77 9.00 -9.15 6.64
CA ILE A 77 9.05 -7.82 6.00
C ILE A 77 10.20 -6.95 6.53
N GLY A 78 10.80 -7.32 7.65
CA GLY A 78 11.93 -6.60 8.25
C GLY A 78 11.50 -5.38 9.09
N PRO A 79 12.47 -4.58 9.55
CA PRO A 79 12.19 -3.39 10.36
C PRO A 79 11.44 -2.33 9.57
N MET A 80 10.62 -1.53 10.25
CA MET A 80 9.91 -0.41 9.65
C MET A 80 10.91 0.66 9.14
N PRO A 81 10.80 1.10 7.87
CA PRO A 81 11.65 2.16 7.33
C PRO A 81 11.44 3.53 8.00
N ASP A 82 12.44 4.40 7.91
CA ASP A 82 12.35 5.77 8.44
C ASP A 82 11.38 6.62 7.62
N ALA A 83 10.37 7.19 8.27
CA ALA A 83 9.29 7.93 7.61
C ALA A 83 9.75 9.20 6.87
N LEU A 84 10.83 9.84 7.32
CA LEU A 84 11.28 11.12 6.77
C LEU A 84 12.21 10.93 5.57
N ASN A 85 13.03 9.88 5.61
CA ASN A 85 14.07 9.63 4.62
C ASN A 85 13.68 8.55 3.59
N GLN A 86 12.74 7.67 3.94
CA GLN A 86 12.37 6.49 3.15
C GLN A 86 10.83 6.29 3.06
N PRO A 87 10.06 7.31 2.63
CA PRO A 87 8.59 7.24 2.61
C PRO A 87 8.03 6.23 1.60
N ALA A 88 8.73 5.98 0.48
CA ALA A 88 8.31 4.99 -0.51
C ALA A 88 8.48 3.57 0.05
N GLU A 89 9.63 3.28 0.66
CA GLU A 89 9.89 2.01 1.34
C GLU A 89 8.93 1.79 2.50
N LEU A 90 8.62 2.84 3.28
CA LEU A 90 7.62 2.79 4.34
C LEU A 90 6.23 2.43 3.80
N ALA A 91 5.79 3.03 2.68
CA ALA A 91 4.52 2.71 2.05
C ALA A 91 4.45 1.23 1.62
N CYS A 92 5.52 0.73 0.99
CA CYS A 92 5.63 -0.69 0.62
C CYS A 92 5.61 -1.62 1.83
N TRP A 93 6.31 -1.24 2.90
CA TRP A 93 6.34 -2.00 4.16
C TRP A 93 4.95 -2.08 4.80
N VAL A 94 4.20 -0.98 4.82
CA VAL A 94 2.81 -0.95 5.33
C VAL A 94 1.89 -1.79 4.46
N ALA A 95 2.01 -1.70 3.14
CA ALA A 95 1.24 -2.53 2.22
C ALA A 95 1.44 -4.03 2.48
N ALA A 96 2.69 -4.45 2.71
CA ALA A 96 3.02 -5.82 3.06
C ALA A 96 2.49 -6.24 4.44
N LEU A 97 2.46 -5.33 5.41
CA LEU A 97 1.94 -5.58 6.76
C LEU A 97 0.40 -5.77 6.77
N ILE A 98 -0.35 -4.91 6.07
CA ILE A 98 -1.82 -4.92 6.12
C ILE A 98 -2.44 -6.01 5.24
N ASN A 99 -1.73 -6.42 4.18
CA ASN A 99 -2.15 -7.48 3.26
C ASN A 99 -1.10 -8.61 3.15
N PRO A 100 -0.81 -9.31 4.27
CA PRO A 100 0.24 -10.32 4.32
C PRO A 100 -0.19 -11.65 3.67
N ILE A 101 0.79 -12.50 3.38
CA ILE A 101 0.57 -13.92 3.07
C ILE A 101 1.23 -14.76 4.18
N PRO A 102 0.48 -15.56 4.96
CA PRO A 102 -0.98 -15.76 4.91
C PRO A 102 -1.79 -14.54 5.38
N ALA A 103 -3.00 -14.36 4.83
CA ALA A 103 -3.84 -13.19 5.09
C ALA A 103 -4.38 -13.11 6.53
N LEU A 104 -4.40 -11.88 7.08
CA LEU A 104 -5.09 -11.55 8.33
C LEU A 104 -6.61 -11.38 8.15
N GLY A 105 -7.07 -11.11 6.92
CA GLY A 105 -8.49 -10.84 6.63
C GLY A 105 -9.00 -9.52 7.22
N VAL A 106 -8.12 -8.55 7.43
CA VAL A 106 -8.42 -7.21 7.96
C VAL A 106 -8.41 -6.11 6.89
N ALA A 107 -7.92 -6.43 5.70
CA ALA A 107 -7.93 -5.56 4.53
C ALA A 107 -8.37 -6.37 3.30
N TYR A 108 -8.93 -5.68 2.30
CA TYR A 108 -9.08 -6.25 0.97
C TYR A 108 -7.71 -6.48 0.34
N GLU A 109 -7.63 -7.43 -0.59
CA GLU A 109 -6.39 -7.68 -1.32
C GLU A 109 -5.94 -6.43 -2.09
N ILE A 110 -4.68 -6.05 -1.91
CA ILE A 110 -4.04 -5.03 -2.74
C ILE A 110 -3.88 -5.64 -4.14
N ARG A 111 -4.62 -5.11 -5.11
CA ARG A 111 -4.58 -5.62 -6.48
C ARG A 111 -3.18 -5.44 -7.07
N PRO A 112 -2.62 -6.44 -7.78
CA PRO A 112 -1.28 -6.33 -8.38
C PRO A 112 -1.09 -5.09 -9.27
N ALA A 113 -2.15 -4.63 -9.95
CA ALA A 113 -2.11 -3.40 -10.74
C ALA A 113 -1.73 -2.15 -9.94
N ILE A 114 -2.02 -2.10 -8.63
CA ILE A 114 -1.60 -1.00 -7.73
C ILE A 114 -0.12 -1.14 -7.37
N LEU A 115 0.38 -2.36 -7.19
CA LEU A 115 1.82 -2.61 -6.92
C LEU A 115 2.70 -2.38 -8.15
N LEU A 116 2.12 -2.53 -9.35
CA LEU A 116 2.76 -2.25 -10.63
C LEU A 116 2.57 -0.80 -11.09
N ALA A 117 1.85 0.01 -10.31
CA ALA A 117 1.75 1.43 -10.62
C ALA A 117 3.16 2.05 -10.54
N PRO A 118 3.55 2.90 -11.49
CA PRO A 118 4.84 3.56 -11.44
C PRO A 118 4.96 4.31 -10.11
N THR A 119 5.89 3.86 -9.26
CA THR A 119 6.27 4.62 -8.08
C THR A 119 6.99 5.87 -8.56
N VAL A 120 6.46 7.03 -8.16
CA VAL A 120 7.08 8.34 -8.39
C VAL A 120 8.53 8.35 -7.92
#